data_AF-A0A0T5PMT0-F1
#
_entry.id   AF-A0A0T5PMT0-F1
#
_cell.length_a   1.000
_cell.length_b   1.000
_cell.length_c   1.000
_cell.angle_alpha   90.00
_cell.angle_beta   90.00
_cell.angle_gamma   90.00
#
_symmetry.space_group_name_H-M   'P 1'
#
loop_
_entity.id
_entity.type
_entity.pdbx_description
1 polymer ?
#
loop_
_entity_poly.entity_id
_entity_poly.type
_entity_poly.pdbx_seq_one_letter_code
_entity_poly.pdbx_strand_id
1 'polypeptide(L)'
;MTDQAQLLSLLADINEPPFPDTPLLAAGHWLLIALAALGLAMLSYHLWRRWQQQAAKRQAWREFQRLDPQDELLATQLNQLLKRLLKSYWPSHPLLSAGTADWQQHWQQCLPADVRLPDLSVLLYQAPSQHSVADRQQLYHAARLYLQAFNATKLSPTLSSGGQHV
;
A
#
# COMPACT_ATOMS: atom_id res chain seq x y z
N MET A 1 -74.59 42.46 -27.96
CA MET A 1 -74.32 41.46 -26.90
C MET A 1 -73.71 40.17 -27.43
N THR A 2 -73.74 39.92 -28.74
CA THR A 2 -73.12 38.75 -29.41
C THR A 2 -71.59 38.80 -29.46
N ASP A 3 -71.00 40.00 -29.53
CA ASP A 3 -69.54 40.19 -29.64
C ASP A 3 -68.77 39.66 -28.41
N GLN A 4 -69.31 39.91 -27.22
CA GLN A 4 -68.66 39.49 -25.97
C GLN A 4 -68.66 37.96 -25.81
N ALA A 5 -69.74 37.30 -26.22
CA ALA A 5 -69.82 35.84 -26.21
C ALA A 5 -68.82 35.22 -27.22
N GLN A 6 -68.64 35.85 -28.38
CA GLN A 6 -67.63 35.43 -29.36
C GLN A 6 -66.19 35.62 -28.83
N LEU A 7 -65.89 36.77 -28.23
CA LEU A 7 -64.57 37.03 -27.64
C LEU A 7 -64.25 36.05 -26.51
N LEU A 8 -65.22 35.72 -25.67
CA LEU A 8 -65.03 34.71 -24.61
C LEU A 8 -64.84 33.29 -25.19
N SER A 9 -65.48 32.97 -26.31
CA SER A 9 -65.26 31.68 -26.99
C SER A 9 -63.86 31.58 -27.61
N LEU A 10 -63.27 32.70 -28.03
CA LEU A 10 -61.89 32.78 -28.53
C LEU A 10 -60.85 32.67 -27.39
N LEU A 11 -61.17 33.11 -26.17
CA LEU A 11 -60.29 32.93 -25.01
C LEU A 11 -60.24 31.47 -24.52
N ALA A 12 -61.32 30.71 -24.71
CA ALA A 12 -61.35 29.28 -24.34
C ALA A 12 -60.40 28.44 -25.21
N ASP A 13 -59.98 28.96 -26.37
CA ASP A 13 -59.01 28.35 -27.29
C ASP A 13 -57.60 28.92 -27.14
N ILE A 14 -57.27 29.51 -25.98
CA ILE A 14 -55.87 29.71 -25.59
C ILE A 14 -55.37 28.37 -25.05
N ASN A 15 -55.10 27.44 -25.96
CA ASN A 15 -54.43 26.19 -25.65
C ASN A 15 -53.01 26.50 -25.16
N GLU A 16 -52.68 26.11 -23.92
CA GLU A 16 -51.30 26.08 -23.47
C GLU A 16 -50.50 25.16 -24.40
N PRO A 17 -49.34 25.62 -24.92
CA PRO A 17 -48.50 24.74 -25.73
C PRO A 17 -48.13 23.53 -24.86
N PRO A 18 -48.20 22.30 -25.40
CA PRO A 18 -47.85 21.11 -24.65
C PRO A 18 -46.44 21.30 -24.08
N PHE A 19 -46.32 21.27 -22.76
CA PHE A 19 -45.02 21.23 -22.11
C PHE A 19 -44.28 20.01 -22.66
N PRO A 20 -43.05 20.17 -23.19
CA PRO A 20 -42.31 19.02 -23.67
C PRO A 20 -41.98 18.11 -22.48
N ASP A 21 -42.74 17.03 -22.35
CA ASP A 21 -42.55 15.91 -21.41
C ASP A 21 -41.32 15.06 -21.78
N THR A 22 -40.27 15.69 -22.30
CA THR A 22 -38.98 15.04 -22.39
C THR A 22 -38.26 15.28 -21.08
N PRO A 23 -38.06 14.26 -20.23
CA PRO A 23 -36.95 14.27 -19.29
C PRO A 23 -35.67 14.11 -20.11
N LEU A 24 -35.39 15.06 -21.00
CA LEU A 24 -34.04 15.32 -21.42
C LEU A 24 -33.38 15.73 -20.12
N LEU A 25 -32.69 14.79 -19.47
CA LEU A 25 -31.66 15.10 -18.49
C LEU A 25 -30.89 16.26 -19.10
N ALA A 26 -31.19 17.47 -18.63
CA ALA A 26 -30.73 18.70 -19.29
C ALA A 26 -29.24 18.55 -19.52
N ALA A 27 -28.69 18.98 -20.66
CA ALA A 27 -27.30 18.67 -21.03
C ALA A 27 -26.26 18.89 -19.89
N GLY A 28 -26.55 19.79 -18.94
CA GLY A 28 -25.77 19.97 -17.70
C GLY A 28 -25.68 18.74 -16.76
N HIS A 29 -26.66 17.83 -16.74
CA HIS A 29 -26.61 16.59 -15.96
C HIS A 29 -25.55 15.62 -16.47
N TRP A 30 -25.31 15.57 -17.79
CA TRP A 30 -24.19 14.78 -18.33
C TRP A 30 -22.85 15.29 -17.81
N LEU A 31 -22.72 16.60 -17.60
CA LEU A 31 -21.51 17.20 -17.03
C LEU A 31 -21.34 16.81 -15.56
N LEU A 32 -22.42 16.79 -14.78
CA LEU A 32 -22.42 16.30 -13.40
C LEU A 32 -22.09 14.80 -13.31
N ILE A 33 -22.67 13.98 -14.18
CA ILE A 33 -22.39 12.54 -14.26
C ILE A 33 -20.93 12.30 -14.66
N ALA A 34 -20.42 13.02 -15.64
CA ALA A 34 -19.02 12.92 -16.07
C ALA A 34 -18.06 13.32 -14.93
N LEU A 35 -18.36 14.40 -14.21
CA LEU A 35 -17.57 14.82 -13.06
C LEU A 35 -17.61 13.78 -11.93
N ALA A 36 -18.79 13.23 -11.63
CA ALA A 36 -18.95 12.18 -10.62
C ALA A 36 -18.20 10.91 -11.01
N ALA A 37 -18.29 10.49 -12.28
CA ALA A 37 -17.56 9.33 -12.80
C ALA A 37 -16.04 9.53 -12.73
N LEU A 38 -15.55 10.72 -13.07
CA LEU A 38 -14.13 11.08 -12.95
C LEU A 38 -13.66 11.02 -11.50
N GLY A 39 -14.45 11.57 -10.56
CA GLY A 39 -14.17 11.50 -9.14
C GLY A 39 -14.12 10.06 -8.63
N LEU A 40 -15.06 9.22 -9.05
CA LEU A 40 -15.08 7.79 -8.72
C LEU A 40 -13.88 7.03 -9.29
N ALA A 41 -13.49 7.34 -10.53
CA ALA A 41 -12.31 6.76 -11.19
C ALA A 41 -11.01 7.14 -10.45
N MET A 42 -10.87 8.40 -10.04
CA MET A 42 -9.71 8.82 -9.25
C MET A 42 -9.70 8.15 -7.87
N LEU A 43 -10.85 8.11 -7.20
CA LEU A 43 -10.96 7.49 -5.87
C LEU A 43 -10.62 6.00 -5.93
N SER A 44 -11.22 5.27 -6.89
CA SER A 44 -10.95 3.85 -7.10
C SER A 44 -9.49 3.59 -7.45
N TYR A 45 -8.87 4.41 -8.30
CA TYR A 45 -7.44 4.31 -8.61
C TYR A 45 -6.56 4.50 -7.37
N HIS A 46 -6.83 5.52 -6.55
CA HIS A 46 -6.10 5.74 -5.30
C HIS A 46 -6.29 4.61 -4.30
N LEU A 47 -7.52 4.10 -4.17
CA LEU A 47 -7.83 3.00 -3.28
C LEU A 47 -7.16 1.71 -3.74
N TRP A 48 -7.19 1.41 -5.04
CA TRP A 48 -6.52 0.26 -5.64
C TRP A 48 -5.01 0.31 -5.45
N ARG A 49 -4.39 1.47 -5.66
CA ARG A 49 -2.96 1.67 -5.43
C ARG A 49 -2.59 1.47 -3.95
N ARG A 50 -3.41 1.99 -3.03
CA ARG A 50 -3.25 1.72 -1.58
C ARG A 50 -3.44 0.23 -1.24
N TRP A 51 -4.38 -0.44 -1.90
CA TRP A 51 -4.66 -1.85 -1.67
C TRP A 51 -3.53 -2.75 -2.16
N GLN A 52 -2.97 -2.45 -3.34
CA GLN A 52 -1.77 -3.13 -3.86
C GLN A 52 -0.57 -2.96 -2.92
N GLN A 53 -0.38 -1.75 -2.38
CA GLN A 53 0.66 -1.53 -1.37
C GLN A 53 0.42 -2.40 -0.13
N GLN A 54 -0.80 -2.63 0.32
CA GLN A 54 -1.05 -3.55 1.45
C GLN A 54 -0.95 -5.03 1.06
N ALA A 55 -1.15 -5.38 -0.22
CA ALA A 55 -1.08 -6.75 -0.70
C ALA A 55 0.33 -7.34 -0.55
N ALA A 56 1.39 -6.56 -0.81
CA ALA A 56 2.77 -7.01 -0.63
C ALA A 56 3.08 -7.38 0.83
N LYS A 57 2.67 -6.54 1.80
CA LYS A 57 2.77 -6.85 3.24
C LYS A 57 1.99 -8.11 3.59
N ARG A 58 0.78 -8.28 3.06
CA ARG A 58 -0.04 -9.48 3.29
C ARG A 58 0.62 -10.75 2.75
N GLN A 59 1.24 -10.68 1.57
CA GLN A 59 1.97 -11.80 0.98
C GLN A 59 3.19 -12.17 1.81
N ALA A 60 4.02 -11.20 2.18
CA ALA A 60 5.18 -11.44 3.05
C ALA A 60 4.77 -12.00 4.42
N TRP A 61 3.64 -11.55 4.98
CA TRP A 61 3.14 -12.09 6.24
C TRP A 61 2.72 -13.57 6.11
N ARG A 62 2.04 -13.94 5.01
CA ARG A 62 1.68 -15.34 4.74
C ARG A 62 2.91 -16.22 4.55
N GLU A 63 3.93 -15.71 3.87
CA GLU A 63 5.19 -16.44 3.72
C GLU A 63 5.90 -16.59 5.07
N PHE A 64 5.96 -15.54 5.88
CA PHE A 64 6.53 -15.59 7.22
C PHE A 64 5.83 -16.65 8.11
N GLN A 65 4.51 -16.77 8.01
CA GLN A 65 3.74 -17.79 8.75
C GLN A 65 4.00 -19.22 8.27
N ARG A 66 4.52 -19.41 7.06
CA ARG A 66 4.91 -20.73 6.53
C ARG A 66 6.32 -21.13 6.94
N LEU A 67 7.15 -20.19 7.40
CA LEU A 67 8.50 -20.48 7.84
C LEU A 67 8.47 -21.20 9.19
N ASP A 68 9.16 -22.32 9.26
CA ASP A 68 9.31 -23.07 10.50
C ASP A 68 10.45 -22.48 11.32
N PRO A 69 10.23 -22.04 12.58
CA PRO A 69 11.27 -21.55 13.48
C PRO A 69 12.43 -22.54 13.72
N GLN A 70 12.22 -23.83 13.44
CA GLN A 70 13.23 -24.89 13.62
C GLN A 70 14.07 -25.16 12.38
N ASP A 71 13.70 -24.59 11.23
CA ASP A 71 14.43 -24.79 9.97
C ASP A 71 15.86 -24.22 10.06
N GLU A 72 16.80 -24.97 9.51
CA GLU A 72 18.21 -24.62 9.40
C GLU A 72 18.43 -23.44 8.44
N LEU A 73 17.58 -23.34 7.41
CA LEU A 73 17.64 -22.29 6.39
C LEU A 73 16.82 -21.05 6.74
N LEU A 74 16.26 -20.98 7.96
CA LEU A 74 15.39 -19.90 8.41
C LEU A 74 16.03 -18.51 8.26
N ALA A 75 17.29 -18.35 8.64
CA ALA A 75 17.99 -17.06 8.54
C ALA A 75 18.05 -16.56 7.10
N THR A 76 18.40 -17.44 6.16
CA THR A 76 18.48 -17.14 4.73
C THR A 76 17.10 -16.85 4.15
N GLN A 77 16.10 -17.67 4.47
CA GLN A 77 14.72 -17.49 4.00
C GLN A 77 14.13 -16.16 4.51
N LEU A 78 14.36 -15.82 5.79
CA LEU A 78 13.90 -14.56 6.37
C LEU A 78 14.59 -13.35 5.73
N ASN A 79 15.91 -13.40 5.56
CA ASN A 79 16.64 -12.32 4.91
C ASN A 79 16.15 -12.08 3.47
N GLN A 80 15.95 -13.15 2.70
CA GLN A 80 15.40 -13.05 1.34
C GLN A 80 13.97 -12.52 1.33
N LEU A 81 13.11 -12.95 2.27
CA LEU A 81 11.74 -12.46 2.41
C LEU A 81 11.73 -10.96 2.71
N LEU A 82 12.54 -10.51 3.67
CA LEU A 82 12.64 -9.09 4.07
C LEU A 82 13.18 -8.22 2.93
N LYS A 83 14.24 -8.67 2.24
CA LYS A 83 14.79 -7.96 1.06
C LYS A 83 13.78 -7.89 -0.08
N ARG A 84 13.05 -8.96 -0.36
CA ARG A 84 11.99 -9.00 -1.38
C ARG A 84 10.82 -8.10 -1.01
N LEU A 85 10.43 -8.07 0.27
CA LEU A 85 9.45 -7.12 0.78
C LEU A 85 9.92 -5.69 0.52
N LEU A 86 11.15 -5.33 0.91
CA LEU A 86 11.69 -3.99 0.66
C LEU A 86 11.69 -3.64 -0.83
N LYS A 87 12.14 -4.57 -1.69
CA LYS A 87 12.15 -4.39 -3.15
C LYS A 87 10.76 -4.15 -3.74
N SER A 88 9.72 -4.76 -3.17
CA SER A 88 8.34 -4.56 -3.64
C SER A 88 7.81 -3.15 -3.38
N TYR A 89 8.31 -2.46 -2.33
CA TYR A 89 7.92 -1.09 -2.00
C TYR A 89 8.88 -0.05 -2.59
N TRP A 90 10.19 -0.31 -2.53
CA TRP A 90 11.23 0.55 -3.08
C TRP A 90 12.24 -0.26 -3.88
N PRO A 91 12.01 -0.46 -5.19
CA PRO A 91 12.91 -1.23 -6.04
C PRO A 91 14.30 -0.60 -6.18
N SER A 92 14.42 0.71 -5.97
CA SER A 92 15.66 1.49 -6.10
C SER A 92 16.30 1.86 -4.76
N HIS A 93 15.94 1.19 -3.66
CA HIS A 93 16.49 1.53 -2.35
C HIS A 93 17.95 1.10 -2.22
N PRO A 94 18.88 1.98 -1.75
CA PRO A 94 20.31 1.66 -1.68
C PRO A 94 20.64 0.53 -0.68
N LEU A 95 19.76 0.29 0.30
CA LEU A 95 19.87 -0.84 1.25
C LEU A 95 19.75 -2.21 0.56
N LEU A 96 19.15 -2.30 -0.64
CA LEU A 96 19.09 -3.57 -1.38
C LEU A 96 20.45 -4.00 -1.93
N SER A 97 21.29 -3.04 -2.28
CA SER A 97 22.68 -3.24 -2.71
C SER A 97 23.70 -3.18 -1.57
N ALA A 98 23.27 -2.77 -0.37
CA ALA A 98 24.16 -2.63 0.79
C ALA A 98 24.59 -3.99 1.35
N GLY A 99 25.72 -3.97 2.07
CA GLY A 99 26.27 -5.15 2.71
C GLY A 99 25.38 -5.68 3.84
N THR A 100 25.65 -6.91 4.28
CA THR A 100 24.88 -7.56 5.36
C THR A 100 24.94 -6.78 6.68
N ALA A 101 26.06 -6.10 6.95
CA ALA A 101 26.24 -5.26 8.13
C ALA A 101 25.34 -4.00 8.11
N ASP A 102 25.32 -3.27 6.99
CA ASP A 102 24.45 -2.09 6.83
C ASP A 102 22.97 -2.47 6.92
N TRP A 103 22.61 -3.61 6.30
CA TRP A 103 21.27 -4.18 6.38
C TRP A 103 20.89 -4.50 7.84
N GLN A 104 21.77 -5.16 8.58
CA GLN A 104 21.55 -5.49 9.99
C GLN A 104 21.42 -4.23 10.84
N GLN A 105 22.27 -3.22 10.63
CA GLN A 105 22.21 -1.96 11.36
C GLN A 105 20.87 -1.25 11.12
N HIS A 106 20.43 -1.17 9.86
CA HIS A 106 19.14 -0.58 9.52
C HIS A 106 17.97 -1.34 10.13
N TRP A 107 18.01 -2.67 10.09
CA TRP A 107 17.01 -3.52 10.72
C TRP A 107 16.97 -3.25 12.23
N GLN A 108 18.11 -3.22 12.92
CA GLN A 108 18.22 -2.91 14.34
C GLN A 108 17.66 -1.52 14.70
N GLN A 109 17.85 -0.51 13.84
CA GLN A 109 17.29 0.85 14.03
C GLN A 109 15.76 0.88 13.94
N CYS A 110 15.18 -0.05 13.18
CA CYS A 110 13.72 -0.17 13.05
C CYS A 110 13.11 -0.99 14.20
N LEU A 111 13.92 -1.63 15.05
CA LEU A 111 13.46 -2.43 16.17
C LEU A 111 13.37 -1.61 17.47
N PRO A 112 12.54 -2.06 18.44
CA PRO A 112 12.57 -1.54 19.81
C PRO A 112 13.94 -1.77 20.45
N ALA A 113 14.38 -0.85 21.31
CA ALA A 113 15.69 -0.92 21.97
C ALA A 113 15.91 -2.20 22.82
N ASP A 114 14.82 -2.82 23.28
CA ASP A 114 14.84 -4.03 24.09
C ASP A 114 15.17 -5.29 23.28
N VAL A 115 15.09 -5.24 21.95
CA VAL A 115 15.31 -6.41 21.09
C VAL A 115 16.61 -6.24 20.32
N ARG A 116 17.58 -7.09 20.62
CA ARG A 116 18.85 -7.17 19.88
C ARG A 116 18.76 -8.19 18.77
N LEU A 117 19.26 -7.83 17.60
CA LEU A 117 19.48 -8.77 16.52
C LEU A 117 20.74 -9.61 16.81
N PRO A 118 20.67 -10.95 16.68
CA PRO A 118 21.88 -11.75 16.59
C PRO A 118 22.68 -11.40 15.32
N ASP A 119 23.97 -11.73 15.30
CA ASP A 119 24.83 -11.43 14.17
C ASP A 119 24.34 -12.16 12.91
N LEU A 120 23.84 -11.37 11.96
CA LEU A 120 23.23 -11.89 10.75
C LEU A 120 24.28 -12.51 9.83
N SER A 121 25.52 -12.01 9.87
CA SER A 121 26.61 -12.55 9.05
C SER A 121 26.95 -13.98 9.49
N VAL A 122 27.00 -14.20 10.79
CA VAL A 122 27.20 -15.52 11.38
C VAL A 122 26.08 -16.47 10.96
N LEU A 123 24.82 -16.07 11.15
CA LEU A 123 23.67 -16.93 10.86
C LEU A 123 23.40 -17.19 9.36
N LEU A 124 23.95 -16.37 8.46
CA LEU A 124 23.79 -16.53 7.01
C LEU A 124 24.93 -17.29 6.34
N TYR A 125 26.15 -17.19 6.89
CA TYR A 125 27.35 -17.74 6.26
C TYR A 125 27.97 -18.93 7.02
N GLN A 126 27.65 -19.15 8.30
CA GLN A 126 28.08 -20.35 9.01
C GLN A 126 27.20 -21.56 8.70
N ALA A 127 27.77 -22.75 8.94
CA ALA A 127 27.08 -23.99 8.72
C ALA A 127 25.89 -24.12 9.70
N PRO A 128 24.73 -24.67 9.27
CA PRO A 128 23.54 -24.74 10.12
C PRO A 128 23.73 -25.51 11.43
N SER A 129 24.70 -26.43 11.47
CA SER A 129 25.09 -27.20 12.65
C SER A 129 25.67 -26.35 13.78
N GLN A 130 26.12 -25.13 13.50
CA GLN A 130 26.66 -24.19 14.49
C GLN A 130 25.61 -23.19 14.98
N HIS A 131 24.40 -23.21 14.43
CA HIS A 131 23.33 -22.28 14.79
C HIS A 131 22.65 -22.70 16.09
N SER A 132 22.88 -21.92 17.15
CA SER A 132 22.12 -22.04 18.38
C SER A 132 20.62 -21.89 18.09
N VAL A 133 19.81 -22.78 18.66
CA VAL A 133 18.34 -22.70 18.56
C VAL A 133 17.82 -21.37 19.12
N ALA A 134 18.48 -20.84 20.16
CA ALA A 134 18.13 -19.57 20.77
C ALA A 134 18.32 -18.39 19.79
N ASP A 135 19.41 -18.36 19.02
CA ASP A 135 19.67 -17.29 18.06
C ASP A 135 18.66 -17.29 16.92
N ARG A 136 18.26 -18.49 16.45
CA ARG A 136 17.21 -18.66 15.43
C ARG A 136 15.85 -18.16 15.93
N GLN A 137 15.49 -18.48 17.17
CA GLN A 137 14.25 -18.01 17.79
C GLN A 137 14.26 -16.48 17.99
N GLN A 138 15.39 -15.92 18.42
CA GLN A 138 15.54 -14.47 18.60
C GLN A 138 15.44 -13.74 17.26
N LEU A 139 16.05 -14.27 16.19
CA LEU A 139 15.95 -13.74 14.84
C LEU A 139 14.49 -13.82 14.33
N TYR A 140 13.78 -14.92 14.57
CA TYR A 140 12.38 -15.06 14.20
C TYR A 140 11.49 -14.02 14.91
N HIS A 141 11.70 -13.84 16.21
CA HIS A 141 10.98 -12.83 16.99
C HIS A 141 11.27 -11.40 16.50
N ALA A 142 12.53 -11.09 16.25
CA ALA A 142 12.95 -9.80 15.69
C ALA A 142 12.34 -9.54 14.30
N ALA A 143 12.29 -10.57 13.43
CA ALA A 143 11.70 -10.48 12.10
C ALA A 143 10.19 -10.24 12.16
N ARG A 144 9.50 -10.90 13.11
CA ARG A 144 8.08 -10.67 13.35
C ARG A 144 7.80 -9.23 13.73
N LEU A 145 8.56 -8.67 14.69
CA LEU A 145 8.40 -7.29 15.13
C LEU A 145 8.68 -6.31 14.00
N TYR A 146 9.74 -6.55 13.23
CA TYR A 146 10.03 -5.72 12.06
C TYR A 146 8.91 -5.76 11.03
N LEU A 147 8.37 -6.94 10.68
CA LEU A 147 7.25 -7.05 9.75
C LEU A 147 5.98 -6.33 10.25
N GLN A 148 5.74 -6.34 11.56
CA GLN A 148 4.63 -5.61 12.18
C GLN A 148 4.85 -4.10 12.07
N ALA A 149 6.02 -3.62 12.50
CA ALA A 149 6.43 -2.22 12.48
C ALA A 149 6.69 -1.68 11.07
N PHE A 150 6.91 -2.55 10.08
CA PHE A 150 7.24 -2.20 8.71
C PHE A 150 6.16 -1.31 8.13
N ASN A 151 6.56 -0.07 7.85
CA ASN A 151 5.72 0.94 7.26
C ASN A 151 6.41 1.50 6.02
N ALA A 152 5.82 1.18 4.87
CA ALA A 152 6.30 1.58 3.56
C ALA A 152 6.27 3.10 3.29
N THR A 153 5.84 3.92 4.24
CA THR A 153 5.85 5.38 4.11
C THR A 153 6.95 6.05 4.94
N LYS A 154 7.57 5.33 5.88
CA LYS A 154 8.52 5.88 6.85
C LYS A 154 9.99 5.56 6.56
N LEU A 155 10.29 4.71 5.59
CA LEU A 155 11.69 4.43 5.22
C LEU A 155 12.19 5.59 4.38
N SER A 156 12.75 6.58 5.06
CA SER A 156 13.52 7.65 4.42
C SER A 156 14.75 7.02 3.76
N PRO A 157 15.08 7.38 2.50
CA PRO A 157 16.22 6.82 1.77
C PRO A 157 17.59 7.24 2.33
N THR A 158 17.63 7.93 3.47
CA THR A 158 18.86 8.36 4.11
C THR A 158 19.50 7.17 4.81
N LEU A 159 20.20 6.33 4.04
CA LEU A 159 21.39 5.70 4.58
C LEU A 159 22.29 6.85 5.01
N SER A 160 22.38 7.08 6.32
CA SER A 160 23.37 7.99 6.87
C SER A 160 24.72 7.49 6.40
N SER A 161 25.26 8.13 5.37
CA SER A 161 26.65 8.01 4.93
C SER A 161 27.52 8.55 6.06
N GLY A 162 27.63 7.78 7.13
CA GLY A 162 28.58 7.94 8.23
C GLY A 162 29.82 7.11 7.93
N GLY A 163 30.32 7.18 6.70
CA GLY A 163 31.65 6.70 6.33
C GLY A 163 32.64 7.84 6.47
N GLN A 164 33.08 8.11 7.71
CA GLN A 164 34.44 8.60 7.92
C GLN A 164 35.41 7.54 7.40
N HIS A 165 36.38 7.92 6.58
CA HIS A 165 37.76 7.40 6.48
C HIS A 165 38.43 8.20 5.34
N VAL A 166 39.19 9.25 5.68
CA VAL A 166 40.68 9.29 5.82
C VAL A 166 41.37 9.25 4.47
#